data_AF-A0A3D4QD81-F1
#
_entry.id   AF-A0A3D4QD81-F1
#
_cell.length_a   1.000
_cell.length_b   1.000
_cell.length_c   1.000
_cell.angle_alpha   90.00
_cell.angle_beta   90.00
_cell.angle_gamma   90.00
#
_symmetry.space_group_name_H-M   'P 1'
#
loop_
_entity.id
_entity.type
_entity.pdbx_description
1 polymer ?
#
loop_
_entity_poly.entity_id
_entity_poly.type
_entity_poly.pdbx_seq_one_letter_code
_entity_poly.pdbx_strand_id
1 'polypeptide(L)'
;QAQACHTNACPTGVATQDPLRQRALNVDDKSHRVARFHANTLRAVADMVGSAGLDNPAQLHPKHFNVRQNSGETVAGDVAYPEWPVGGLLDGTCDPEQMVRWSKARADTFREVGGERRGKARRQVGAVTP
;
A
#
# COMPACT_ATOMS: atom_id res chain seq x y z
N GLN A 1 -20.47 6.63 5.87
CA GLN A 1 -19.99 5.32 6.37
C GLN A 1 -20.18 5.25 7.88
N ALA A 2 -20.43 4.08 8.47
CA ALA A 2 -20.74 3.96 9.91
C ALA A 2 -19.51 3.88 10.83
N GLN A 3 -18.30 3.62 10.27
CA GLN A 3 -17.01 3.59 10.98
C GLN A 3 -16.93 2.68 12.23
N ALA A 4 -17.88 1.76 12.41
CA ALA A 4 -17.97 0.83 13.54
C ALA A 4 -17.44 -0.58 13.21
N CYS A 5 -16.51 -0.71 12.26
CA CYS A 5 -16.10 -2.02 11.73
C CYS A 5 -15.46 -2.92 12.81
N HIS A 6 -14.74 -2.34 13.76
CA HIS A 6 -14.02 -3.07 14.82
C HIS A 6 -14.93 -3.52 15.98
N THR A 7 -16.16 -3.01 16.08
CA THR A 7 -17.05 -3.27 17.24
C THR A 7 -18.04 -4.41 17.00
N ASN A 8 -17.98 -5.06 15.83
CA ASN A 8 -18.96 -6.06 15.38
C ASN A 8 -20.40 -5.51 15.23
N ALA A 9 -20.63 -4.21 15.38
CA ALA A 9 -21.96 -3.59 15.38
C ALA A 9 -22.32 -2.87 14.06
N CYS A 10 -21.75 -3.31 12.93
CA CYS A 10 -21.97 -2.70 11.63
C CYS A 10 -23.47 -2.65 11.26
N PRO A 11 -24.07 -1.46 11.04
CA PRO A 11 -25.51 -1.33 10.79
C PRO A 11 -25.92 -1.82 9.39
N THR A 12 -24.98 -1.93 8.46
CA THR A 12 -25.24 -2.36 7.08
C THR A 12 -25.02 -3.86 6.86
N GLY A 13 -24.66 -4.60 7.92
CA GLY A 13 -24.41 -6.04 7.88
C GLY A 13 -23.12 -6.46 7.18
N VAL A 14 -22.24 -5.51 6.80
CA VAL A 14 -21.02 -5.82 6.04
C VAL A 14 -19.89 -6.32 6.94
N ALA A 15 -19.56 -5.58 8.00
CA ALA A 15 -18.45 -5.90 8.91
C ALA A 15 -18.99 -6.41 10.25
N THR A 16 -19.64 -7.57 10.24
CA THR A 16 -20.20 -8.21 11.45
C THR A 16 -20.28 -9.73 11.30
N GLN A 17 -20.08 -10.44 12.41
CA GLN A 17 -20.27 -11.88 12.56
C GLN A 17 -21.65 -12.22 13.18
N ASP A 18 -22.44 -11.21 13.56
CA ASP A 18 -23.79 -11.38 14.11
C ASP A 18 -24.78 -11.74 12.99
N PRO A 19 -25.39 -12.95 13.00
CA PRO A 19 -26.31 -13.38 11.95
C PRO A 19 -27.55 -12.50 11.80
N LEU A 20 -28.00 -11.83 12.86
CA LEU A 20 -29.15 -10.93 12.80
C LEU A 20 -28.79 -9.66 12.03
N ARG A 21 -27.58 -9.13 12.22
CA ARG A 21 -27.10 -7.93 11.52
C ARG A 21 -26.73 -8.22 10.08
N GLN A 22 -26.19 -9.40 9.78
CA GLN A 22 -25.88 -9.81 8.40
C GLN A 22 -27.11 -9.78 7.48
N ARG A 23 -28.34 -9.96 8.02
CA ARG A 23 -29.59 -9.84 7.26
C ARG A 23 -29.81 -8.44 6.66
N ALA A 24 -29.14 -7.40 7.16
CA ALA A 24 -29.16 -6.06 6.56
C ALA A 24 -28.36 -5.99 5.23
N LEU A 25 -27.61 -7.03 4.88
CA LEU A 25 -26.90 -7.15 3.61
C LEU A 25 -27.84 -7.66 2.52
N ASN A 26 -28.48 -6.76 1.77
CA ASN A 26 -29.18 -7.11 0.53
C ASN A 26 -28.17 -7.31 -0.61
N VAL A 27 -27.86 -8.56 -0.94
CA VAL A 27 -26.89 -8.93 -1.98
C VAL A 27 -27.39 -8.58 -3.38
N ASP A 28 -28.66 -8.82 -3.68
CA ASP A 28 -29.24 -8.57 -5.01
C ASP A 28 -29.14 -7.10 -5.39
N ASP A 29 -29.51 -6.18 -4.49
CA ASP A 29 -29.36 -4.73 -4.71
C ASP A 29 -27.88 -4.29 -4.70
N LYS A 30 -27.10 -4.72 -3.70
CA LYS A 30 -25.70 -4.27 -3.55
C LYS A 30 -24.82 -4.73 -4.71
N SER A 31 -25.06 -5.91 -5.27
CA SER A 31 -24.29 -6.45 -6.40
C SER A 31 -24.38 -5.54 -7.63
N HIS A 32 -25.59 -5.07 -7.99
CA HIS A 32 -25.77 -4.14 -9.10
C HIS A 32 -25.07 -2.80 -8.87
N ARG A 33 -25.06 -2.29 -7.62
CA ARG A 33 -24.31 -1.07 -7.29
C ARG A 33 -22.80 -1.26 -7.42
N VAL A 34 -22.27 -2.41 -6.97
CA VAL A 34 -20.84 -2.75 -7.13
C VAL A 34 -20.48 -2.86 -8.61
N ALA A 35 -21.31 -3.51 -9.43
CA ALA A 35 -21.10 -3.62 -10.87
C ALA A 35 -21.08 -2.25 -11.56
N ARG A 36 -22.03 -1.37 -11.24
CA ARG A 36 -22.07 0.01 -11.75
C ARG A 36 -20.86 0.83 -11.30
N PHE A 37 -20.47 0.71 -10.04
CA PHE A 37 -19.27 1.37 -9.52
C PHE A 37 -18.03 0.93 -10.32
N HIS A 38 -17.82 -0.37 -10.48
CA HIS A 38 -16.69 -0.90 -11.24
C HIS A 38 -16.68 -0.44 -12.70
N ALA A 39 -17.83 -0.52 -13.39
CA ALA A 39 -17.94 -0.04 -14.77
C ALA A 39 -17.60 1.46 -14.91
N ASN A 40 -18.09 2.28 -13.97
CA ASN A 40 -17.76 3.71 -13.95
C ASN A 40 -16.28 3.98 -13.62
N THR A 41 -15.67 3.18 -12.74
CA THR A 41 -14.23 3.25 -12.46
C THR A 41 -13.41 2.94 -13.72
N LEU A 42 -13.77 1.87 -14.45
CA LEU A 42 -13.08 1.52 -15.70
C LEU A 42 -13.21 2.63 -16.75
N ARG A 43 -14.41 3.23 -16.90
CA ARG A 43 -14.61 4.37 -17.79
C ARG A 43 -13.73 5.56 -17.41
N ALA A 44 -13.71 5.93 -16.12
CA ALA A 44 -12.87 7.03 -15.65
C ALA A 44 -11.38 6.76 -15.89
N VAL A 45 -10.91 5.52 -15.70
CA VAL A 45 -9.54 5.13 -16.03
C VAL A 45 -9.26 5.26 -17.51
N ALA A 46 -10.16 4.80 -18.39
CA ALA A 46 -10.02 4.94 -19.83
C ALA A 46 -9.96 6.42 -20.27
N ASP A 47 -10.81 7.28 -19.70
CA ASP A 47 -10.82 8.72 -19.98
C ASP A 47 -9.48 9.37 -19.57
N MET A 48 -8.91 8.99 -18.42
CA MET A 48 -7.61 9.49 -17.95
C MET A 48 -6.46 9.00 -18.85
N VAL A 49 -6.46 7.73 -19.22
CA VAL A 49 -5.44 7.12 -20.11
C VAL A 49 -5.47 7.78 -21.48
N GLY A 50 -6.64 7.94 -22.08
CA GLY A 50 -6.80 8.64 -23.37
C GLY A 50 -6.42 10.12 -23.28
N SER A 51 -6.73 10.80 -22.18
CA SER A 51 -6.31 12.19 -21.94
C SER A 51 -4.80 12.35 -21.82
N ALA A 52 -4.09 11.30 -21.36
CA ALA A 52 -2.64 11.24 -21.34
C ALA A 52 -2.02 10.88 -22.71
N GLY A 53 -2.84 10.66 -23.75
CA GLY A 53 -2.39 10.26 -25.08
C GLY A 53 -1.93 8.81 -25.18
N LEU A 54 -2.43 7.94 -24.30
CA LEU A 54 -2.10 6.51 -24.24
C LEU A 54 -3.29 5.67 -24.70
N ASP A 55 -2.99 4.48 -25.23
CA ASP A 55 -4.00 3.53 -25.72
C ASP A 55 -4.34 2.46 -24.67
N ASN A 56 -3.43 2.23 -23.71
CA ASN A 56 -3.58 1.19 -22.70
C ASN A 56 -3.09 1.67 -21.32
N PRO A 57 -3.83 1.44 -20.22
CA PRO A 57 -3.36 1.78 -18.87
C PRO A 57 -2.00 1.18 -18.50
N ALA A 58 -1.60 0.04 -19.10
CA ALA A 58 -0.28 -0.55 -18.88
C ALA A 58 0.89 0.29 -19.43
N GLN A 59 0.61 1.29 -20.27
CA GLN A 59 1.60 2.26 -20.75
C GLN A 59 1.83 3.40 -19.77
N LEU A 60 1.05 3.48 -18.68
CA LEU A 60 1.28 4.47 -17.64
C LEU A 60 2.66 4.23 -16.99
N HIS A 61 3.38 5.33 -16.82
CA HIS A 61 4.76 5.36 -16.36
C HIS A 61 4.90 6.55 -15.42
N PRO A 62 5.78 6.52 -14.41
CA PRO A 62 5.99 7.65 -13.51
C PRO A 62 6.11 9.03 -14.19
N LYS A 63 6.72 9.11 -15.39
CA LYS A 63 6.83 10.35 -16.18
C LYS A 63 5.49 10.99 -16.59
N HIS A 64 4.39 10.24 -16.55
CA HIS A 64 3.04 10.74 -16.86
C HIS A 64 2.37 11.45 -15.67
N PHE A 65 3.04 11.52 -14.52
CA PHE A 65 2.49 12.08 -13.29
C PHE A 65 3.39 13.15 -12.69
N ASN A 66 2.77 14.06 -11.94
CA ASN A 66 3.45 15.00 -11.05
C ASN A 66 3.16 14.59 -9.60
N VAL A 67 4.20 14.55 -8.77
CA VAL A 67 4.14 14.09 -7.38
C VAL A 67 4.53 15.25 -6.47
N ARG A 68 3.70 15.51 -5.47
CA ARG A 68 4.00 16.50 -4.44
C ARG A 68 4.80 15.86 -3.31
N GLN A 69 6.01 16.36 -3.10
CA GLN A 69 6.92 15.89 -2.04
C GLN A 69 6.53 16.49 -0.69
N ASN A 70 7.07 15.90 0.39
CA ASN A 70 6.88 16.39 1.76
C ASN A 70 7.40 17.83 1.96
N SER A 71 8.37 18.27 1.14
CA SER A 71 8.84 19.66 1.08
C SER A 71 7.78 20.64 0.53
N GLY A 72 6.70 20.14 -0.04
CA GLY A 72 5.67 20.91 -0.74
C GLY A 72 5.96 21.12 -2.23
N GLU A 73 7.18 20.82 -2.68
CA GLU A 73 7.61 20.87 -4.08
C GLU A 73 6.86 19.83 -4.92
N THR A 74 6.58 20.17 -6.18
CA THR A 74 6.02 19.24 -7.15
C THR A 74 7.11 18.86 -8.15
N VAL A 75 7.37 17.56 -8.28
CA VAL A 75 8.36 17.01 -9.21
C VAL A 75 7.70 16.00 -10.14
N ALA A 76 8.30 15.75 -11.29
CA ALA A 76 7.86 14.67 -12.17
C ALA A 76 8.03 13.30 -11.48
N GLY A 77 7.12 12.36 -11.77
CA GLY A 77 7.08 11.08 -11.09
C GLY A 77 8.29 10.19 -11.35
N ASP A 78 8.93 10.30 -12.52
CA ASP A 78 10.18 9.60 -12.86
C ASP A 78 11.40 10.15 -12.10
N VAL A 79 11.36 11.41 -11.66
CA VAL A 79 12.34 11.98 -10.73
C VAL A 79 12.08 11.50 -9.30
N ALA A 80 10.81 11.47 -8.88
CA ALA A 80 10.44 10.98 -7.55
C ALA A 80 10.65 9.47 -7.37
N TYR A 81 10.40 8.70 -8.43
CA TYR A 81 10.46 7.25 -8.49
C TYR A 81 11.22 6.80 -9.75
N PRO A 82 12.57 6.83 -9.71
CA PRO A 82 13.38 6.38 -10.82
C PRO A 82 13.12 4.91 -11.15
N GLU A 83 13.01 4.58 -12.42
CA GLU A 83 12.98 3.18 -12.85
C GLU A 83 14.36 2.54 -12.74
N TRP A 84 14.37 1.27 -12.36
CA TRP A 84 15.59 0.47 -12.29
C TRP A 84 15.55 -0.65 -13.33
N PRO A 85 16.72 -1.06 -13.86
CA PRO A 85 16.82 -2.21 -14.72
C PRO A 85 16.22 -3.44 -14.06
N VAL A 86 15.48 -4.25 -14.82
CA VAL A 86 15.03 -5.56 -14.37
C VAL A 86 16.26 -6.40 -14.05
N GLY A 87 16.35 -6.92 -12.83
CA GLY A 87 17.53 -7.63 -12.35
C GLY A 87 18.61 -6.73 -11.74
N GLY A 88 18.41 -5.42 -11.68
CA GLY A 88 19.40 -4.44 -11.20
C GLY A 88 19.92 -4.70 -9.78
N LEU A 89 19.07 -5.25 -8.91
CA LEU A 89 19.47 -5.65 -7.55
C LEU A 89 20.34 -6.91 -7.56
N LEU A 90 20.19 -7.78 -8.55
CA LEU A 90 20.93 -9.05 -8.67
C LEU A 90 22.30 -8.85 -9.33
N ASP A 91 22.37 -8.02 -10.38
CA ASP A 91 23.60 -7.77 -11.14
C ASP A 91 24.42 -6.58 -10.62
N GLY A 92 23.88 -5.82 -9.65
CA GLY A 92 24.55 -4.67 -9.04
C GLY A 92 24.48 -3.39 -9.86
N THR A 93 23.61 -3.31 -10.88
CA THR A 93 23.39 -2.10 -11.69
C THR A 93 22.35 -1.15 -11.09
N CYS A 94 21.72 -1.50 -9.96
CA CYS A 94 20.82 -0.63 -9.22
C CYS A 94 21.58 0.51 -8.50
N ASP A 95 20.81 1.51 -8.06
CA ASP A 95 21.31 2.66 -7.31
C ASP A 95 22.13 2.23 -6.06
N PRO A 96 23.29 2.87 -5.79
CA PRO A 96 24.15 2.50 -4.67
C PRO A 96 23.45 2.50 -3.30
N GLU A 97 22.50 3.41 -3.05
CA GLU A 97 21.77 3.42 -1.78
C GLU A 97 20.93 2.16 -1.60
N GLN A 98 20.29 1.71 -2.68
CA GLN A 98 19.50 0.48 -2.67
C GLN A 98 20.40 -0.74 -2.57
N MET A 99 21.57 -0.74 -3.21
CA MET A 99 22.54 -1.82 -3.08
C MET A 99 23.03 -2.01 -1.64
N VAL A 100 23.18 -0.93 -0.86
CA VAL A 100 23.49 -1.02 0.58
C VAL A 100 22.36 -1.67 1.38
N ARG A 101 21.10 -1.42 1.02
CA ARG A 101 19.95 -2.07 1.66
C ARG A 101 19.85 -3.54 1.24
N TRP A 102 20.03 -3.80 -0.05
CA TRP A 102 20.01 -5.14 -0.64
C TRP A 102 21.10 -6.04 -0.07
N SER A 103 22.32 -5.53 0.15
CA SER A 103 23.43 -6.29 0.73
C SER A 103 23.18 -6.76 2.17
N LYS A 104 22.22 -6.14 2.86
CA LYS A 104 21.80 -6.53 4.22
C LYS A 104 20.62 -7.51 4.21
N ALA A 105 19.96 -7.69 3.07
CA ALA A 105 18.80 -8.54 2.91
C ALA A 105 19.21 -10.02 2.81
N ARG A 106 18.33 -10.90 3.29
CA ARG A 106 18.53 -12.35 3.29
C ARG A 106 17.24 -13.04 2.90
N ALA A 107 17.29 -13.90 1.87
CA ALA A 107 16.11 -14.63 1.41
C ALA A 107 15.74 -15.78 2.35
N ASP A 108 16.72 -16.32 3.07
CA ASP A 108 16.61 -17.42 4.03
C ASP A 108 16.15 -16.96 5.42
N THR A 109 16.28 -15.67 5.73
CA THR A 109 15.95 -15.12 7.05
C THR A 109 15.56 -13.66 6.98
N PHE A 110 14.50 -13.26 7.68
CA PHE A 110 14.10 -11.85 7.79
C PHE A 110 14.98 -11.04 8.77
N ARG A 111 16.20 -11.50 9.06
CA ARG A 111 17.18 -10.80 9.91
C ARG A 111 18.21 -10.10 9.03
N GLU A 112 18.60 -8.90 9.42
CA GLU A 112 19.67 -8.17 8.75
C GLU A 112 21.03 -8.86 8.95
N VAL A 113 21.86 -8.82 7.92
CA VAL A 113 23.28 -9.21 8.03
C VAL A 113 24.00 -8.27 9.01
N GLY A 114 24.49 -8.82 10.12
CA GLY A 114 25.19 -8.04 11.15
C GLY A 114 24.28 -7.28 12.12
N GLY A 115 22.96 -7.50 12.08
CA GLY A 115 22.01 -6.88 13.00
C GLY A 115 22.10 -7.47 14.40
N GLU A 116 23.04 -6.96 15.21
CA GLU A 116 23.04 -7.22 16.64
C GLU A 116 21.79 -6.58 17.26
N ARG A 117 20.94 -7.41 17.88
CA ARG A 117 19.75 -6.92 18.58
C ARG A 117 20.22 -5.97 19.67
N ARG A 118 20.02 -4.66 19.51
CA ARG A 118 20.00 -3.73 20.65
C ARG A 118 18.83 -4.15 21.56
N GLY A 119 19.09 -5.11 22.43
CA GLY A 119 18.19 -5.48 23.51
C GLY A 119 17.94 -4.21 24.32
N LYS A 120 16.67 -3.77 24.39
CA LYS A 120 16.27 -2.77 25.37
C LYS A 120 16.74 -3.29 26.73
N ALA A 121 17.72 -2.62 27.34
CA ALA A 121 18.05 -2.84 28.73
C ALA A 121 16.74 -2.70 29.52
N ARG A 122 16.26 -3.80 30.11
CA ARG A 122 15.17 -3.76 31.08
C ARG A 122 15.62 -2.79 32.17
N ARG A 123 15.01 -1.60 32.24
CA ARG A 123 15.07 -0.79 33.45
C ARG A 123 14.57 -1.68 34.58
N GLN A 124 15.47 -2.06 35.48
CA GLN A 124 15.10 -2.62 36.76
C GLN A 124 14.22 -1.58 37.45
N VAL A 125 12.92 -1.86 37.55
CA VAL A 125 12.05 -1.13 38.47
C VAL A 125 12.48 -1.60 39.85
N GLY A 126 13.03 -0.67 40.63
CA GLY A 126 13.50 -0.91 41.99
C GLY A 126 12.41 -1.52 42.85
N ALA A 127 12.84 -2.43 43.71
CA ALA A 127 12.03 -3.06 44.73
C ALA A 127 11.31 -2.00 45.60
N VAL A 128 10.00 -2.16 45.74
CA VAL A 128 9.28 -1.70 46.91
C VAL A 128 8.99 -2.96 47.71
N THR A 129 9.61 -3.05 48.88
CA THR A 129 9.38 -4.05 49.92
C THR A 129 9.07 -3.29 51.20
N PRO A 130 8.25 -3.84 52.11
CA PRO A 130 6.89 -4.35 51.97
C PRO A 130 5.83 -3.27 52.29
#